data_AF-A0A4R0N889-F1
#
_entry.id   AF-A0A4R0N889-F1
#
_cell.length_a   1.000
_cell.length_b   1.000
_cell.length_c   1.000
_cell.angle_alpha   90.00
_cell.angle_beta   90.00
_cell.angle_gamma   90.00
#
_symmetry.space_group_name_H-M   'P 1'
#
loop_
_entity.id
_entity.type
_entity.pdbx_description
1 polymer ?
#
loop_
_entity_poly.entity_id
_entity_poly.type
_entity_poly.pdbx_seq_one_letter_code
_entity_poly.pdbx_strand_id
1 'polypeptide(L)'
;MIPEHFKQTTSLDIKVFGLPVQVNYTFYWPEYKGKDQADPLVSHIEYCSDFHIISETGYRSHFFHTELLKDTAYSSIEELVIGIGECLAIENGYKPPAPGHQMSLF
;
A
#
# COMPACT_ATOMS: atom_id res chain seq x y z
N MET A 1 2.65 -9.03 17.69
CA MET A 1 1.19 -8.94 17.51
C MET A 1 0.94 -7.90 16.44
N ILE A 2 0.10 -8.17 15.43
CA ILE A 2 -0.18 -7.17 14.39
C ILE A 2 -0.89 -5.96 15.03
N PRO A 3 -0.48 -4.71 14.76
CA PRO A 3 -1.17 -3.52 15.25
C PRO A 3 -2.63 -3.45 14.78
N GLU A 4 -3.55 -3.04 15.67
CA GLU A 4 -4.99 -3.04 15.39
C GLU A 4 -5.38 -2.17 14.19
N HIS A 5 -4.68 -1.06 13.96
CA HIS A 5 -4.97 -0.17 12.85
C HIS A 5 -4.70 -0.81 11.47
N PHE A 6 -3.96 -1.91 11.38
CA PHE A 6 -3.78 -2.66 10.13
C PHE A 6 -4.84 -3.76 9.92
N LYS A 7 -5.64 -4.09 10.95
CA LYS A 7 -6.61 -5.20 10.93
C LYS A 7 -7.97 -4.78 10.39
N GLN A 8 -7.99 -3.98 9.33
CA GLN A 8 -9.21 -3.44 8.74
C GLN A 8 -9.13 -3.45 7.22
N THR A 9 -10.28 -3.40 6.56
CA THR A 9 -10.36 -3.18 5.11
C THR A 9 -10.77 -1.73 4.88
N THR A 10 -10.07 -1.03 4.00
CA THR A 10 -10.33 0.39 3.72
C THR A 10 -9.93 0.76 2.29
N SER A 11 -10.54 1.83 1.79
CA SER A 11 -10.21 2.45 0.51
C SER A 11 -9.64 3.84 0.76
N LEU A 12 -8.56 4.17 0.06
CA LEU A 12 -7.78 5.39 0.27
C LEU A 12 -7.46 6.03 -1.09
N ASP A 13 -7.54 7.36 -1.15
CA ASP A 13 -6.97 8.14 -2.25
C ASP A 13 -5.60 8.66 -1.81
N ILE A 14 -4.54 8.12 -2.40
CA ILE A 14 -3.16 8.46 -2.05
C ILE A 14 -2.45 9.18 -3.18
N LYS A 15 -1.23 9.66 -2.90
CA LYS A 15 -0.30 10.15 -3.91
C LYS A 15 0.97 9.33 -3.90
N VAL A 16 1.32 8.77 -5.06
CA VAL A 16 2.61 8.10 -5.28
C VAL A 16 3.46 9.03 -6.13
N PHE A 17 4.56 9.54 -5.57
CA PHE A 17 5.37 10.60 -6.18
C PHE A 17 4.55 11.80 -6.70
N GLY A 18 3.48 12.15 -5.98
CA GLY A 18 2.59 13.26 -6.33
C GLY A 18 1.47 12.91 -7.33
N LEU A 19 1.47 11.73 -7.96
CA LEU A 19 0.39 11.28 -8.84
C LEU A 19 -0.73 10.61 -8.04
N PRO A 20 -2.00 10.91 -8.34
CA PRO A 20 -3.13 10.32 -7.63
C PRO A 20 -3.28 8.83 -7.95
N VAL A 21 -3.46 8.03 -6.91
CA VAL A 21 -3.68 6.59 -7.01
C VAL A 21 -4.77 6.21 -6.00
N GLN A 22 -5.81 5.53 -6.47
CA GLN A 22 -6.81 4.91 -5.62
C GLN A 22 -6.29 3.57 -5.13
N VAL A 23 -6.46 3.31 -3.85
CA VAL A 23 -6.00 2.07 -3.21
C VAL A 23 -7.11 1.39 -2.42
N ASN A 24 -7.28 0.09 -2.64
CA ASN A 24 -8.05 -0.76 -1.75
C ASN A 24 -7.10 -1.63 -0.93
N TYR A 25 -7.09 -1.45 0.39
CA TYR A 25 -6.38 -2.30 1.33
C TYR A 25 -7.37 -3.29 1.94
N THR A 26 -7.10 -4.58 1.80
CA THR A 26 -7.93 -5.66 2.34
C THR A 26 -7.12 -6.52 3.29
N PHE A 27 -7.58 -6.56 4.55
CA PHE A 27 -7.08 -7.49 5.55
C PHE A 27 -8.03 -8.69 5.65
N TYR A 28 -7.68 -9.80 5.00
CA TYR A 28 -8.54 -10.99 4.95
C TYR A 28 -8.59 -11.67 6.30
N TRP A 29 -9.73 -11.64 7.00
CA TRP A 29 -10.00 -12.57 8.09
C TRP A 29 -10.69 -13.84 7.56
N PRO A 30 -10.39 -15.03 8.08
CA PRO A 30 -11.26 -16.18 7.88
C PRO A 30 -12.64 -15.87 8.48
N GLU A 31 -13.72 -16.13 7.74
CA GLU A 31 -15.11 -15.85 8.16
C GLU A 31 -15.49 -16.52 9.49
N TYR A 32 -14.84 -17.64 9.83
CA TYR A 32 -14.96 -18.31 11.10
C TYR A 32 -13.68 -18.17 11.90
N LYS A 33 -13.74 -17.39 12.99
CA LYS A 33 -12.64 -17.25 13.94
C LYS A 33 -12.81 -18.28 15.05
N GLY A 34 -11.98 -19.33 15.04
CA GLY A 34 -11.75 -20.14 16.24
C GLY A 34 -11.09 -19.29 17.33
N LYS A 35 -11.40 -19.54 18.62
CA LYS A 35 -10.81 -18.78 19.75
C LYS A 35 -9.27 -18.79 19.77
N ASP A 36 -8.64 -19.77 19.13
CA ASP A 36 -7.19 -19.98 19.09
C ASP A 36 -6.58 -19.90 17.67
N GLN A 37 -7.29 -19.28 16.72
CA GLN A 37 -6.82 -19.22 15.34
C GLN A 37 -5.82 -18.08 15.14
N ALA A 38 -4.69 -18.39 14.49
CA ALA A 38 -3.64 -17.44 14.19
C ALA A 38 -4.15 -16.26 13.34
N ASP A 39 -3.47 -15.12 13.44
CA ASP A 39 -3.68 -13.98 12.53
C ASP A 39 -3.64 -14.47 11.07
N PRO A 40 -4.47 -13.89 10.17
CA PRO A 40 -4.58 -14.37 8.80
C PRO A 40 -3.26 -14.31 8.06
N LEU A 41 -2.98 -15.29 7.20
CA LEU A 41 -1.66 -15.41 6.57
C LEU A 41 -1.37 -14.33 5.51
N VAL A 42 -2.38 -13.71 4.90
CA VAL A 42 -2.22 -12.84 3.72
C VAL A 42 -3.10 -11.59 3.81
N SER A 43 -2.56 -10.46 3.37
CA SER A 43 -3.28 -9.22 3.06
C SER A 43 -3.03 -8.79 1.62
N HIS A 44 -3.87 -7.90 1.12
CA HIS A 44 -3.91 -7.51 -0.29
C HIS A 44 -4.10 -6.00 -0.44
N ILE A 45 -3.40 -5.44 -1.41
CA ILE A 45 -3.50 -4.04 -1.81
C ILE A 45 -3.78 -4.00 -3.31
N GLU A 46 -4.85 -3.33 -3.70
CA GLU A 46 -5.13 -3.02 -5.10
C GLU A 46 -4.80 -1.55 -5.36
N TYR A 47 -3.97 -1.30 -6.34
CA TYR A 47 -3.67 0.02 -6.86
C TYR A 47 -4.42 0.22 -8.17
N CYS A 48 -5.14 1.33 -8.28
CA CYS A 48 -5.81 1.77 -9.49
C CYS A 48 -5.47 3.24 -9.75
N SER A 49 -4.97 3.55 -10.94
CA SER A 49 -4.59 4.89 -11.34
C SER A 49 -4.81 5.07 -12.84
N ASP A 50 -5.26 6.26 -13.23
CA ASP A 50 -5.25 6.69 -14.63
C ASP A 50 -3.82 6.91 -15.16
N PHE A 51 -2.84 6.95 -14.26
CA PHE A 51 -1.43 7.07 -14.59
C PHE A 51 -0.78 5.68 -14.58
N HIS A 52 0.05 5.41 -15.58
CA HIS A 52 0.83 4.18 -15.69
C HIS A 52 2.04 4.14 -14.72
N ILE A 53 1.88 4.69 -13.51
CA ILE A 53 2.95 4.84 -12.53
C ILE A 53 3.21 3.53 -11.79
N ILE A 54 2.17 2.84 -11.30
CA ILE A 54 2.31 1.58 -10.55
C ILE A 54 2.45 0.35 -11.47
N SER A 55 1.84 0.43 -12.66
CA SER A 55 1.89 -0.59 -13.71
C SER A 55 1.61 0.03 -15.08
N GLU A 56 1.96 -0.68 -16.15
CA GLU A 56 1.63 -0.29 -17.54
C GLU A 56 0.13 -0.17 -17.81
N THR A 57 -0.73 -0.83 -17.02
CA THR A 57 -2.19 -0.79 -17.22
C THR A 57 -2.88 0.19 -16.27
N GLY A 58 -2.15 0.80 -15.34
CA GLY A 58 -2.73 1.61 -14.26
C GLY A 58 -3.34 0.79 -13.12
N TYR A 59 -3.44 -0.55 -13.26
CA TYR A 59 -3.92 -1.46 -12.23
C TYR A 59 -2.82 -2.42 -11.76
N ARG A 60 -2.67 -2.59 -10.44
CA ARG A 60 -1.77 -3.62 -9.88
C ARG A 60 -2.33 -4.17 -8.57
N SER A 61 -2.36 -5.49 -8.46
CA SER A 61 -2.61 -6.19 -7.20
C SER A 61 -1.30 -6.59 -6.54
N HIS A 62 -1.20 -6.35 -5.23
CA HIS A 62 -0.05 -6.70 -4.41
C HIS A 62 -0.49 -7.51 -3.19
N PHE A 63 -0.01 -8.75 -3.08
CA PHE A 63 -0.29 -9.64 -1.95
C PHE A 63 0.95 -9.75 -1.07
N PHE A 64 0.74 -9.76 0.24
CA PHE A 64 1.84 -9.88 1.19
C PHE A 64 1.41 -10.63 2.45
N HIS A 65 2.36 -11.26 3.13
CA HIS A 65 2.10 -11.94 4.39
C HIS A 65 1.89 -10.93 5.51
N THR A 66 0.83 -11.09 6.29
CA THR A 66 0.50 -10.14 7.37
C THR A 66 1.52 -10.14 8.50
N GLU A 67 2.38 -11.17 8.57
CA GLU A 67 3.49 -11.21 9.50
C GLU A 67 4.44 -10.02 9.34
N LEU A 68 4.56 -9.50 8.12
CA LEU A 68 5.35 -8.30 7.83
C LEU A 68 4.82 -7.06 8.55
N LEU A 69 3.53 -7.04 8.94
CA LEU A 69 2.93 -5.94 9.69
C LEU A 69 3.28 -5.99 11.18
N LYS A 70 3.83 -7.10 11.69
CA LYS A 70 4.24 -7.22 13.10
C LYS A 70 5.46 -6.33 13.39
N ASP A 71 6.36 -6.22 12.42
CA ASP A 71 7.66 -5.54 12.54
C ASP A 71 7.78 -4.33 11.61
N THR A 72 6.65 -3.85 11.08
CA THR A 72 6.64 -2.72 10.16
C THR A 72 6.91 -1.40 10.88
N ALA A 73 7.63 -0.50 10.20
CA ALA A 73 7.90 0.86 10.69
C ALA A 73 6.78 1.86 10.34
N TYR A 74 5.80 1.46 9.53
CA TYR A 74 4.70 2.33 9.14
C TYR A 74 3.72 2.55 10.30
N SER A 75 3.29 3.79 10.48
CA SER A 75 2.39 4.19 11.57
C SER A 75 0.91 4.09 11.17
N SER A 76 0.62 3.90 9.89
CA SER A 76 -0.74 3.82 9.34
C SER A 76 -0.81 2.97 8.07
N ILE A 77 -2.03 2.56 7.68
CA ILE A 77 -2.27 1.92 6.38
C ILE A 77 -1.86 2.85 5.24
N GLU A 78 -2.14 4.15 5.35
CA GLU A 78 -1.80 5.14 4.34
C GLU A 78 -0.30 5.19 4.07
N GLU A 79 0.52 5.27 5.12
CA GLU A 79 1.99 5.25 4.99
C GLU A 79 2.49 3.95 4.36
N LEU A 80 1.92 2.81 4.77
CA LEU A 80 2.24 1.50 4.21
C LEU A 80 1.94 1.43 2.70
N VAL A 81 0.73 1.81 2.29
CA VAL A 81 0.32 1.70 0.89
C VAL A 81 1.05 2.70 0.00
N ILE A 82 1.42 3.89 0.52
CA ILE A 82 2.28 4.84 -0.18
C ILE A 82 3.68 4.26 -0.37
N GLY A 83 4.32 3.78 0.70
CA GLY A 83 5.67 3.24 0.64
C GLY A 83 5.78 2.04 -0.30
N ILE A 84 4.79 1.13 -0.26
CA ILE A 84 4.71 0.03 -1.23
C ILE A 84 4.47 0.59 -2.64
N GLY A 85 3.55 1.54 -2.81
CA GLY A 85 3.26 2.15 -4.12
C GLY A 85 4.48 2.79 -4.77
N GLU A 86 5.32 3.49 -4.00
CA GLU A 86 6.57 4.08 -4.47
C GLU A 86 7.59 3.02 -4.89
N CYS A 87 7.75 1.94 -4.12
CA CYS A 87 8.58 0.80 -4.53
C CYS A 87 8.08 0.19 -5.84
N LEU A 88 6.77 -0.05 -5.97
CA LEU A 88 6.18 -0.61 -7.20
C LEU A 88 6.36 0.32 -8.40
N ALA A 89 6.28 1.64 -8.18
CA ALA A 89 6.51 2.63 -9.24
C ALA A 89 7.96 2.59 -9.74
N ILE A 90 8.94 2.51 -8.82
CA ILE A 90 10.37 2.38 -9.18
C ILE A 90 10.61 1.08 -9.94
N GLU A 91 10.03 -0.04 -9.49
CA GLU A 91 10.08 -1.32 -10.20
C GLU A 91 9.48 -1.22 -11.62
N ASN A 92 8.42 -0.43 -11.78
CA ASN A 92 7.77 -0.13 -13.06
C ASN A 92 8.55 0.91 -13.91
N GLY A 93 9.76 1.29 -13.48
CA GLY A 93 10.66 2.18 -14.23
C GLY A 93 10.47 3.67 -13.96
N TYR A 94 9.62 4.06 -13.00
CA TYR A 94 9.48 5.44 -12.59
C TYR A 94 10.79 5.95 -11.97
N LYS A 95 11.25 7.11 -12.43
CA LYS A 95 12.44 7.79 -11.89
C LYS A 95 11.98 9.01 -11.11
N PRO A 96 11.95 8.95 -9.76
CA PRO A 96 11.52 10.09 -8.99
C PRO A 96 12.44 11.29 -9.23
N PRO A 97 11.88 12.52 -9.26
CA PRO A 97 12.71 13.71 -9.36
C PRO A 97 13.70 13.74 -8.19
N ALA A 98 14.96 14.09 -8.47
CA ALA A 98 15.98 14.15 -7.44
C ALA A 98 15.53 15.07 -6.28
N PRO A 99 15.73 14.69 -5.01
CA PRO A 99 15.42 15.56 -3.88
C PRO A 99 16.30 16.82 -3.99
N GLY A 100 15.73 17.92 -4.49
CA GLY A 100 16.47 19.16 -4.73
C GLY A 100 15.91 20.15 -5.74
N HIS A 101 14.89 19.79 -6.54
CA HIS A 101 14.26 20.74 -7.48
C HIS A 101 12.75 20.89 -7.23
N GLN A 102 12.39 21.23 -6.00
CA GLN A 102 11.09 21.85 -5.74
C GLN A 102 11.32 23.37 -5.76
N MET A 103 11.34 23.97 -6.95
CA MET A 103 11.21 25.42 -7.06
C MET A 103 9.79 25.77 -6.59
N SER A 104 9.69 26.21 -5.35
CA SER A 104 8.52 26.94 -4.85
C SER A 104 8.41 28.22 -5.66
N LEU A 105 7.46 28.26 -6.59
CA LEU A 105 7.00 29.48 -7.24
C LEU A 105 5.51 29.65 -6.90
N PHE A 106 5.23 29.97 -5.64
CA PHE A 106 4.06 30.73 -5.20
C PHE A 106 4.42 31.46 -3.90
#